data_AF-A0A7S1XH11-F1
#
_entry.id   AF-A0A7S1XH11-F1
#
_cell.length_a   1.000
_cell.length_b   1.000
_cell.length_c   1.000
_cell.angle_alpha   90.00
_cell.angle_beta   90.00
_cell.angle_gamma   90.00
#
_symmetry.space_group_name_H-M   'P 1'
#
loop_
_entity.id
_entity.type
_entity.pdbx_description
1 polymer ?
#
loop_
_entity_poly.entity_id
_entity_poly.type
_entity_poly.pdbx_seq_one_letter_code
_entity_poly.pdbx_strand_id
1 'polypeptide(L)'
;YAAIGVEGVGWVRDAWMRREEDGWALASRSMIAFVSAIVFVVCFHVVEILTAVNYVLCIVTEPGRIPQNWHGPEVMTASTATTVDTAVVLTASGMVATRGDYAEREDLPIDQTVPVQEVWRFMKERTYGGLRRYCRKCKCYKPDRAHHCSACGRCVLRMDHHCVFVNNC
;
A
#
# COMPACT_ATOMS: atom_id res chain seq x y z
N TYR A 1 -75.00 -38.59 43.64
CA TYR A 1 -74.77 -37.21 44.12
C TYR A 1 -73.72 -37.31 45.23
N ALA A 2 -72.50 -36.79 45.16
CA ALA A 2 -71.92 -35.77 44.32
C ALA A 2 -70.44 -36.12 44.05
N ALA A 3 -69.97 -35.85 42.83
CA ALA A 3 -68.55 -35.80 42.53
C ALA A 3 -67.97 -34.57 43.25
N ILE A 4 -67.11 -34.79 44.24
CA ILE A 4 -66.35 -33.71 44.88
C ILE A 4 -65.18 -33.43 43.93
N GLY A 5 -65.37 -32.45 43.06
CA GLY A 5 -64.39 -32.02 42.07
C GLY A 5 -63.15 -31.43 42.74
N VAL A 6 -61.99 -32.01 42.46
CA VAL A 6 -60.67 -31.38 42.67
C VAL A 6 -60.45 -30.32 41.58
N GLU A 7 -61.27 -29.25 41.58
CA GLU A 7 -61.15 -28.13 40.64
C GLU A 7 -60.21 -27.01 41.15
N GLY A 8 -59.66 -27.13 42.36
CA GLY A 8 -58.93 -26.05 43.03
C GLY A 8 -57.40 -26.06 42.91
N VAL A 9 -56.78 -26.99 42.17
CA VAL A 9 -55.31 -27.17 42.17
C VAL A 9 -54.64 -26.96 40.81
N GLY A 10 -55.41 -26.96 39.71
CA GLY A 10 -54.90 -26.77 38.35
C GLY A 10 -54.19 -25.43 38.14
N TRP A 11 -54.79 -24.35 38.66
CA TRP A 11 -54.23 -22.99 38.58
C TRP A 11 -52.84 -22.83 39.23
N VAL A 12 -52.51 -23.60 40.26
CA VAL A 12 -51.20 -23.54 40.94
C VAL A 12 -50.13 -24.20 40.06
N ARG A 13 -50.45 -25.37 39.49
CA ARG A 13 -49.56 -26.06 38.55
C ARG A 13 -49.34 -25.21 37.30
N ASP A 14 -50.41 -24.63 36.75
CA ASP A 14 -50.32 -23.83 35.52
C ASP A 14 -49.63 -22.48 35.75
N ALA A 15 -49.69 -21.91 36.96
CA ALA A 15 -48.91 -20.73 37.35
C ALA A 15 -47.43 -21.07 37.60
N TRP A 16 -47.14 -22.24 38.17
CA TRP A 16 -45.77 -22.72 38.38
C TRP A 16 -45.06 -23.03 37.05
N MET A 17 -45.73 -23.75 36.13
CA MET A 17 -45.18 -24.05 34.78
C MET A 17 -44.89 -22.77 33.98
N ARG A 18 -45.81 -21.79 33.99
CA ARG A 18 -45.58 -20.49 33.33
C ARG A 18 -44.40 -19.73 33.91
N ARG A 19 -44.22 -19.74 35.23
CA ARG A 19 -43.09 -19.09 35.90
C ARG A 19 -41.75 -19.74 35.52
N GLU A 20 -41.76 -21.05 35.36
CA GLU A 20 -40.60 -21.81 34.91
C GLU A 20 -40.27 -21.50 33.43
N GLU A 21 -41.27 -21.52 32.55
CA GLU A 21 -41.12 -21.14 31.13
C GLU A 21 -40.61 -19.71 30.94
N ASP A 22 -41.17 -18.74 31.68
CA ASP A 22 -40.71 -17.35 31.69
C ASP A 22 -39.26 -17.23 32.21
N GLY A 23 -38.89 -18.08 33.17
CA GLY A 23 -37.53 -18.19 33.70
C GLY A 23 -36.52 -18.71 32.65
N TRP A 24 -36.88 -19.78 31.94
CA TRP A 24 -36.08 -20.31 30.83
C TRP A 24 -35.99 -19.31 29.65
N ALA A 25 -37.08 -18.58 29.37
CA ALA A 25 -37.10 -17.53 28.35
C ALA A 25 -36.21 -16.33 28.73
N LEU A 26 -36.23 -15.88 29.98
CA LEU A 26 -35.36 -14.81 30.45
C LEU A 26 -33.89 -15.24 30.47
N ALA A 27 -33.60 -16.45 30.96
CA ALA A 27 -32.26 -17.02 30.96
C ALA A 27 -31.70 -17.16 29.54
N SER A 28 -32.48 -17.69 28.60
CA SER A 28 -32.06 -17.81 27.19
C SER A 28 -31.86 -16.46 26.51
N ARG A 29 -32.72 -15.47 26.75
CA ARG A 29 -32.53 -14.09 26.25
C ARG A 29 -31.25 -13.45 26.81
N SER A 30 -30.96 -13.66 28.10
CA SER A 30 -29.73 -13.17 28.73
C SER A 30 -28.49 -13.85 28.17
N MET A 31 -28.58 -15.15 27.88
CA MET A 31 -27.48 -15.93 27.28
C MET A 31 -27.22 -15.50 25.83
N ILE A 32 -28.25 -15.26 25.03
CA ILE A 32 -28.10 -14.75 23.66
C ILE A 32 -27.48 -13.35 23.65
N ALA A 33 -27.92 -12.47 24.55
CA ALA A 33 -27.32 -11.13 24.69
C ALA A 33 -25.83 -11.22 25.09
N PHE A 34 -25.48 -12.13 25.99
CA PHE A 34 -24.10 -12.36 26.40
C PHE A 34 -23.22 -12.89 25.27
N VAL A 35 -23.67 -13.94 24.57
CA VAL A 35 -22.93 -14.54 23.44
C VAL A 35 -22.78 -13.53 22.30
N SER A 36 -23.85 -12.79 21.97
CA SER A 36 -23.76 -11.74 20.95
C SER A 36 -22.77 -10.64 21.33
N ALA A 37 -22.76 -10.19 22.59
CA ALA A 37 -21.77 -9.23 23.08
C ALA A 37 -20.34 -9.76 22.91
N ILE A 38 -20.07 -11.03 23.23
CA ILE A 38 -18.76 -11.65 23.02
C ILE A 38 -18.40 -11.62 21.53
N VAL A 39 -19.30 -12.01 20.64
CA VAL A 39 -19.06 -12.01 19.20
C VAL A 39 -18.70 -10.60 18.72
N PHE A 40 -19.44 -9.57 19.14
CA PHE A 40 -19.13 -8.19 18.79
C PHE A 40 -17.76 -7.74 19.29
N VAL A 41 -17.40 -8.07 20.54
CA VAL A 41 -16.10 -7.74 21.11
C VAL A 41 -14.97 -8.43 20.35
N VAL A 42 -15.14 -9.72 20.02
CA VAL A 42 -14.16 -10.46 19.22
C VAL A 42 -14.01 -9.86 17.83
N CYS A 43 -15.12 -9.58 17.13
CA CYS A 43 -15.08 -8.95 15.81
C CYS A 43 -14.42 -7.56 15.85
N PHE A 44 -14.74 -6.75 16.86
CA PHE A 44 -14.13 -5.43 17.06
C PHE A 44 -12.61 -5.53 17.21
N HIS A 45 -12.12 -6.43 18.07
CA HIS A 45 -10.68 -6.60 18.26
C HIS A 45 -9.98 -7.19 17.05
N VAL A 46 -10.63 -8.07 16.27
CA VAL A 46 -10.05 -8.55 15.01
C VAL A 46 -9.82 -7.39 14.03
N VAL A 47 -10.80 -6.50 13.90
CA VAL A 47 -10.67 -5.30 13.05
C VAL A 47 -9.60 -4.36 13.60
N GLU A 48 -9.58 -4.11 14.90
CA GLU A 48 -8.57 -3.27 15.56
C GLU A 48 -7.15 -3.80 15.33
N ILE A 49 -6.93 -5.11 15.50
CA ILE A 49 -5.64 -5.75 15.27
C ILE A 49 -5.25 -5.63 13.79
N LEU A 50 -6.16 -5.91 12.86
CA LEU A 50 -5.88 -5.80 11.43
C LEU A 50 -5.52 -4.36 11.05
N THR A 51 -6.25 -3.37 11.56
CA THR A 51 -5.95 -1.96 11.34
C THR A 51 -4.60 -1.57 11.94
N ALA A 52 -4.29 -2.03 13.16
CA ALA A 52 -3.01 -1.77 13.81
C ALA A 52 -1.85 -2.38 13.02
N VAL A 53 -1.98 -3.63 12.56
CA VAL A 53 -0.97 -4.30 11.73
C VAL A 53 -0.75 -3.55 10.43
N ASN A 54 -1.81 -3.19 9.70
CA ASN A 54 -1.69 -2.43 8.46
C ASN A 54 -1.05 -1.05 8.66
N TYR A 55 -1.43 -0.35 9.74
CA TYR A 55 -0.83 0.93 10.08
C TYR A 55 0.67 0.80 10.36
N VAL A 56 1.06 -0.21 11.16
CA VAL A 56 2.47 -0.51 11.42
C VAL A 56 3.20 -0.85 10.13
N LEU A 57 2.62 -1.69 9.26
CA LEU A 57 3.19 -2.02 7.96
C LEU A 57 3.43 -0.78 7.10
N CYS A 58 2.50 0.18 7.04
CA CYS A 58 2.68 1.44 6.30
C CYS A 58 3.87 2.27 6.82
N ILE A 59 4.14 2.23 8.13
CA ILE A 59 5.27 2.96 8.74
C ILE A 59 6.60 2.26 8.48
N VAL A 60 6.64 0.93 8.60
CA VAL A 60 7.91 0.18 8.60
C VAL A 60 8.30 -0.38 7.25
N THR A 61 7.38 -0.41 6.27
CA THR A 61 7.68 -0.91 4.92
C THR A 61 8.59 0.07 4.19
N GLU A 62 9.68 -0.44 3.64
CA GLU A 62 10.61 0.34 2.83
C GLU A 62 9.95 0.71 1.48
N PRO A 63 9.75 2.01 1.15
CA PRO A 63 8.99 2.44 -0.03
C PRO A 63 9.70 2.25 -1.39
N GLY A 64 10.81 1.52 -1.39
CA GLY A 64 11.63 1.29 -2.57
C GLY A 64 12.74 2.33 -2.74
N ARG A 65 13.88 1.85 -3.22
CA ARG A 65 15.08 2.65 -3.51
C ARG A 65 15.54 2.38 -4.93
N ILE A 66 16.15 3.39 -5.55
CA ILE A 66 16.90 3.14 -6.78
C ILE A 66 18.15 2.33 -6.40
N PRO A 67 18.42 1.20 -7.07
CA PRO A 67 19.63 0.41 -6.84
C PRO A 67 20.90 1.25 -7.03
N GLN A 68 21.90 1.05 -6.16
CA GLN A 68 23.13 1.87 -6.16
C GLN A 68 23.95 1.75 -7.45
N ASN A 69 23.90 0.59 -8.10
CA ASN A 69 24.57 0.37 -9.39
C ASN A 69 23.97 1.19 -10.55
N TRP A 70 22.83 1.88 -10.36
CA TRP A 70 22.22 2.78 -11.35
C TRP A 70 22.67 4.23 -11.20
N HIS A 71 23.49 4.53 -10.19
CA HIS A 71 24.25 5.77 -10.18
C HIS A 71 25.20 5.72 -11.38
N GLY A 72 25.15 6.75 -12.23
CA GLY A 72 26.08 6.84 -13.35
C GLY A 72 27.51 6.80 -12.83
N PRO A 73 28.50 6.44 -13.67
CA PRO A 73 29.89 6.63 -13.30
C PRO A 73 30.02 8.08 -12.81
N GLU A 74 30.58 8.26 -11.62
CA GLU A 74 30.87 9.59 -11.10
C GLU A 74 31.60 10.33 -12.21
N VAL A 75 30.97 11.37 -12.76
CA VAL A 75 31.65 12.24 -13.71
C VAL A 75 32.82 12.79 -12.91
N MET A 76 34.00 12.24 -13.17
CA MET A 76 35.28 12.66 -12.62
C MET A 76 35.36 14.16 -12.87
N THR A 77 34.98 14.95 -11.88
CA THR A 77 34.96 16.40 -11.98
C THR A 77 36.13 16.91 -11.17
N ALA A 78 37.11 17.39 -11.94
CA ALA A 78 38.11 18.40 -11.59
C ALA A 78 39.37 17.97 -10.84
N SER A 79 40.33 17.46 -11.63
CA SER A 79 41.73 17.95 -11.66
C SER A 79 42.47 17.15 -12.74
N THR A 80 42.32 17.47 -14.01
CA THR A 80 43.27 18.34 -14.70
C THR A 80 42.58 19.04 -15.87
N ALA A 81 42.49 20.36 -15.80
CA ALA A 81 42.25 21.19 -16.96
C ALA A 81 43.54 21.21 -17.79
N THR A 82 43.56 20.46 -18.89
CA THR A 82 44.48 20.76 -19.99
C THR A 82 43.64 20.89 -21.24
N THR A 83 43.63 22.12 -21.75
CA THR A 83 42.97 22.59 -22.96
C THR A 83 43.30 21.73 -24.17
N VAL A 84 42.28 21.21 -24.85
CA VAL A 84 42.31 21.01 -26.31
C VAL A 84 40.90 21.25 -26.86
N ASP A 85 40.77 22.38 -27.56
CA ASP A 85 39.66 22.69 -28.44
C ASP A 85 39.65 21.78 -29.67
N THR A 86 38.50 21.74 -30.33
CA THR A 86 38.18 21.21 -31.68
C THR A 86 37.92 19.71 -31.83
N ALA A 87 36.64 19.33 -31.96
CA ALA A 87 36.02 19.04 -33.27
C ALA A 87 34.62 18.42 -33.12
N VAL A 88 33.69 19.05 -33.85
CA VAL A 88 32.38 18.60 -34.33
C VAL A 88 32.23 17.08 -34.54
N VAL A 89 31.14 16.51 -34.01
CA VAL A 89 30.31 15.53 -34.75
C VAL A 89 28.84 15.88 -34.56
N LEU A 90 28.27 16.54 -35.57
CA LEU A 90 26.85 16.49 -35.88
C LEU A 90 26.55 15.12 -36.49
N THR A 91 25.66 14.36 -35.88
CA THR A 91 24.74 13.45 -36.59
C THR A 91 23.35 13.73 -36.01
N ALA A 92 22.48 14.47 -36.70
CA ALA A 92 21.75 14.06 -37.89
C ALA A 92 21.10 12.68 -37.71
N SER A 93 20.17 12.58 -36.76
CA SER A 93 19.03 11.67 -36.87
C SER A 93 17.83 12.36 -36.23
N GLY A 94 16.97 12.90 -37.09
CA GLY A 94 15.71 13.48 -36.69
C GLY A 94 14.87 12.45 -35.94
N MET A 95 14.45 12.80 -34.73
CA MET A 95 13.34 12.14 -34.07
C MET A 95 12.30 13.22 -33.77
N VAL A 96 11.41 13.39 -34.74
CA VAL A 96 10.13 14.09 -34.55
C VAL A 96 9.38 13.32 -33.48
N ALA A 97 9.03 13.99 -32.38
CA ALA A 97 8.21 13.40 -31.33
C ALA A 97 6.79 13.17 -31.88
N THR A 98 6.47 11.94 -32.24
CA THR A 98 5.08 11.56 -32.53
C THR A 98 4.30 11.53 -31.22
N ARG A 99 3.32 12.43 -31.15
CA ARG A 99 2.27 12.48 -30.15
C ARG A 99 1.35 11.27 -30.33
N GLY A 100 1.21 10.46 -29.29
CA GLY A 100 0.22 9.37 -29.24
C GLY A 100 0.87 8.04 -28.89
N ASP A 101 0.60 7.57 -27.68
CA ASP A 101 -0.06 6.28 -27.45
C ASP A 101 0.01 5.96 -25.95
N TYR A 102 -1.08 6.26 -25.25
CA TYR A 102 -1.36 5.73 -23.92
C TYR A 102 -1.71 4.24 -24.06
N ALA A 103 -0.72 3.41 -24.35
CA ALA A 103 -0.87 1.97 -24.33
C ALA A 103 -0.53 1.47 -22.93
N GLU A 104 -1.57 1.14 -22.16
CA GLU A 104 -1.50 0.17 -21.08
C GLU A 104 -0.72 -1.05 -21.56
N ARG A 105 0.40 -1.38 -20.92
CA ARG A 105 1.05 -2.69 -21.05
C ARG A 105 2.00 -2.90 -19.89
N GLU A 106 1.50 -3.78 -19.02
CA GLU A 106 2.17 -4.75 -18.16
C GLU A 106 3.65 -4.51 -17.90
N ASP A 107 3.96 -4.47 -16.59
CA ASP A 107 5.28 -4.55 -15.98
C ASP A 107 6.21 -5.46 -16.79
N LEU A 108 6.98 -4.86 -17.71
CA LEU A 108 7.99 -5.58 -18.46
C LEU A 108 8.95 -6.21 -17.45
N PRO A 109 9.25 -7.52 -17.55
CA PRO A 109 10.21 -8.15 -16.67
C PRO A 109 11.52 -7.39 -16.87
N ILE A 110 12.09 -6.89 -15.77
CA ILE A 110 13.45 -6.37 -15.78
C ILE A 110 14.32 -7.57 -16.14
N ASP A 111 14.64 -7.71 -17.42
CA ASP A 111 15.53 -8.72 -17.94
C ASP A 111 16.88 -8.54 -17.22
N GLN A 112 17.19 -9.48 -16.32
CA GLN A 112 18.37 -9.44 -15.49
C GLN A 112 19.66 -9.61 -16.31
N THR A 113 19.56 -9.90 -17.63
CA THR A 113 20.72 -10.02 -18.52
C THR A 113 21.23 -8.68 -19.04
N VAL A 114 20.51 -7.59 -18.81
CA VAL A 114 20.90 -6.27 -19.34
C VAL A 114 21.94 -5.66 -18.40
N PRO A 115 23.12 -5.23 -18.91
CA PRO A 115 24.09 -4.52 -18.12
C PRO A 115 23.42 -3.33 -17.45
N VAL A 116 23.71 -3.09 -16.17
CA VAL A 116 23.07 -2.03 -15.38
C VAL A 116 23.21 -0.65 -16.07
N GLN A 117 24.31 -0.50 -16.79
CA GLN A 117 24.65 0.63 -17.65
C GLN A 117 23.79 0.74 -18.92
N GLU A 118 22.78 -0.09 -19.12
CA GLU A 118 21.83 0.05 -20.23
C GLU A 118 20.40 0.05 -19.75
N VAL A 119 20.15 -0.12 -18.45
CA VAL A 119 18.79 -0.23 -17.89
C VAL A 119 17.97 1.03 -18.15
N TRP A 120 18.63 2.18 -18.30
CA TRP A 120 17.96 3.39 -18.72
C TRP A 120 17.23 3.22 -20.06
N ARG A 121 17.67 2.37 -20.99
CA ARG A 121 17.01 2.15 -22.29
C ARG A 121 15.56 1.72 -22.15
N PHE A 122 15.19 1.07 -21.06
CA PHE A 122 13.80 0.65 -20.78
C PHE A 122 12.93 1.74 -20.15
N MET A 123 13.51 2.85 -19.69
CA MET A 123 12.74 3.99 -19.17
C MET A 123 12.01 4.69 -20.31
N LYS A 124 10.68 4.61 -20.31
CA LYS A 124 9.80 5.20 -21.31
C LYS A 124 9.50 6.67 -21.00
N GLU A 125 9.44 7.03 -19.73
CA GLU A 125 9.06 8.39 -19.32
C GLU A 125 10.16 9.40 -19.67
N ARG A 126 9.72 10.54 -20.22
CA ARG A 126 10.56 11.67 -20.59
C ARG A 126 10.04 12.94 -19.92
N THR A 127 10.93 13.91 -19.80
CA THR A 127 10.57 15.29 -19.49
C THR A 127 9.82 15.92 -20.67
N TYR A 128 9.20 17.08 -20.47
CA TYR A 128 8.52 17.83 -21.54
C TYR A 128 9.42 18.10 -22.75
N GLY A 129 10.74 18.22 -22.55
CA GLY A 129 11.73 18.39 -23.62
C GLY A 129 12.22 17.09 -24.28
N GLY A 130 11.56 15.96 -24.04
CA GLY A 130 11.96 14.66 -24.61
C GLY A 130 13.21 14.02 -23.99
N LEU A 131 13.82 14.66 -22.98
CA LEU A 131 15.00 14.15 -22.29
C LEU A 131 14.62 13.14 -21.20
N ARG A 132 15.51 12.18 -20.94
CA ARG A 132 15.40 11.24 -19.81
C ARG A 132 15.29 12.01 -18.49
N ARG A 133 14.45 11.55 -17.57
CA ARG A 133 14.28 12.20 -16.27
C ARG A 133 15.51 11.94 -15.41
N TYR A 134 16.11 13.01 -14.88
CA TYR A 134 17.31 12.92 -14.03
C TYR A 134 17.08 13.60 -12.68
N CYS A 135 17.59 13.01 -11.61
CA CYS A 135 17.60 13.58 -10.28
C CYS A 135 18.95 14.24 -9.99
N ARG A 136 18.98 15.57 -9.92
CA ARG A 136 20.21 16.33 -9.59
C ARG A 136 20.72 16.07 -8.18
N LYS A 137 19.82 15.86 -7.21
CA LYS A 137 20.16 15.63 -5.80
C LYS A 137 20.77 14.24 -5.58
N CYS A 138 20.19 13.21 -6.19
CA CYS A 138 20.64 11.81 -6.04
C CYS A 138 21.61 11.37 -7.15
N LYS A 139 21.96 12.28 -8.08
CA LYS A 139 22.85 12.05 -9.22
C LYS A 139 22.55 10.77 -10.03
N CYS A 140 21.27 10.47 -10.28
CA CYS A 140 20.83 9.27 -11.01
C CYS A 140 19.68 9.56 -11.97
N TYR A 141 19.55 8.76 -13.03
CA TYR A 141 18.36 8.74 -13.86
C TYR A 141 17.17 8.20 -13.06
N LYS A 142 16.03 8.87 -13.15
CA LYS A 142 14.80 8.46 -12.47
C LYS A 142 14.12 7.37 -13.31
N PRO A 143 13.94 6.15 -12.78
CA PRO A 143 13.11 5.14 -13.41
C PRO A 143 11.68 5.67 -13.65
N ASP A 144 10.93 4.98 -14.49
CA ASP A 144 9.52 5.31 -14.71
C ASP A 144 8.75 5.29 -13.38
N ARG A 145 7.85 6.26 -13.21
CA ARG A 145 7.10 6.51 -11.96
C ARG A 145 7.94 6.80 -10.70
N ALA A 146 9.26 6.96 -10.80
CA ALA A 146 10.09 7.32 -9.64
C ALA A 146 10.17 8.84 -9.45
N HIS A 147 10.04 9.30 -8.20
CA HIS A 147 10.13 10.71 -7.84
C HIS A 147 11.09 10.91 -6.66
N HIS A 148 11.66 12.12 -6.56
CA HIS A 148 12.54 12.46 -5.45
C HIS A 148 11.68 13.06 -4.34
N CYS A 149 11.61 12.39 -3.20
CA CYS A 149 11.01 12.95 -2.01
C CYS A 149 12.04 13.78 -1.25
N SER A 150 11.74 15.05 -1.02
CA SER A 150 12.59 15.95 -0.25
C SER A 150 12.63 15.60 1.24
N ALA A 151 11.53 15.08 1.81
CA ALA A 151 11.45 14.66 3.21
C ALA A 151 12.25 13.37 3.46
N CYS A 152 12.08 12.36 2.60
CA CYS A 152 12.85 11.11 2.64
C CYS A 152 14.32 11.30 2.17
N GLY A 153 14.67 12.43 1.52
CA GLY A 153 16.03 12.76 1.06
C GLY A 153 16.54 11.92 -0.12
N ARG A 154 15.66 11.18 -0.81
CA ARG A 154 16.03 10.17 -1.80
C ARG A 154 14.98 10.01 -2.89
N CYS A 155 15.37 9.35 -3.99
CA CYS A 155 14.41 8.89 -4.99
C CYS A 155 13.70 7.62 -4.51
N VAL A 156 12.37 7.64 -4.62
CA VAL A 156 11.48 6.55 -4.23
C VAL A 156 10.83 5.97 -5.50
N LEU A 157 10.82 4.65 -5.62
CA LEU A 157 10.26 3.95 -6.77
C LEU A 157 8.73 3.97 -6.68
N ARG A 158 8.04 4.20 -7.80
CA ARG A 158 6.56 4.29 -7.85
C ARG A 158 5.98 5.21 -6.78
N MET A 159 6.70 6.30 -6.45
CA MET A 159 6.29 7.24 -5.40
C MET A 159 4.94 7.87 -5.74
N ASP A 160 4.01 7.80 -4.80
CA ASP A 160 2.77 8.58 -4.84
C ASP A 160 2.97 9.91 -4.09
N HIS A 161 3.09 9.85 -2.76
CA HIS A 161 3.32 11.01 -1.92
C HIS A 161 4.11 10.64 -0.67
N HIS A 162 4.61 11.65 0.05
CA HIS A 162 5.13 11.46 1.39
C HIS A 162 4.03 11.81 2.39
N CYS A 163 3.62 10.84 3.19
CA CYS A 163 2.54 11.01 4.16
C CYS A 163 3.12 11.35 5.53
N VAL A 164 2.78 12.54 6.02
CA VAL A 164 3.27 13.05 7.32
C VAL A 164 2.72 12.22 8.49
N PHE A 165 1.53 11.62 8.35
CA PHE A 165 0.89 10.83 9.40
C PHE A 165 1.51 9.46 9.65
N VAL A 166 2.15 8.86 8.64
CA VAL A 166 2.94 7.63 8.78
C VAL A 166 4.44 7.91 8.76
N ASN A 167 4.83 9.17 8.54
CA ASN A 167 6.21 9.62 8.37
C ASN A 167 6.98 8.75 7.36
N ASN A 168 6.30 8.34 6.29
CA ASN A 168 6.86 7.45 5.28
C ASN A 168 6.42 7.90 3.88
N CYS A 169 7.26 7.53 2.92
CA CYS A 169 6.90 7.47 1.52
C CYS A 169 6.30 6.06 1.25
#